data_AF-A0A0T6AA67-F1
#
_entry.id   AF-A0A0T6AA67-F1
#
_cell.length_a   1.000
_cell.length_b   1.000
_cell.length_c   1.000
_cell.angle_alpha   90.00
_cell.angle_beta   90.00
_cell.angle_gamma   90.00
#
_symmetry.space_group_name_H-M   'P 1'
#
loop_
_entity.id
_entity.type
_entity.pdbx_description
1 polymer ?
#
loop_
_entity_poly.entity_id
_entity_poly.type
_entity_poly.pdbx_seq_one_letter_code
_entity_poly.pdbx_strand_id
1 'polypeptide(L)'
;MAGHKGFRNLPKLERLKRGRPRPGPRPAERGAGRLPRPRPALPSHVVALEDFPVLHQQALRAVAELLAPPQPALSPPGGEDKGEGAFVVGGAVRDLLLSRRPVEDLDVTVPSGALALAESLAARLGGAFVALDEERGAGRIVVKDGEREYQVDVTDFRAPTLEADLRARDFSVNAIAVPVGPLVRDGTAGLVDPTGGVGDLARRRLRLCGPGVLAEDPIRALRGVRLAVELGFTLDAETRRALRRAAPGLRAVAPERVREEVVRLLGLPRASRGLRELDRLGLLETLVPEIAPMKSASQPKPHRFSVWEHSLKTVEAAESLLAGLAALTPYAEELAAHVAEPLGDRLTRRHLLKLAALFHDIAKPQTRQVIDGRIRFIGHDLEGAALARAIGRRLKLSGRAVDALERLVRHHLRPMHLGQVAEVTRRARYRFFRDLGDEARDLLLLALADAAAVRGDSPIAVWRSPSGRLVADLLSGWREDRIQAAAPPLVRGEEVMAAFGLPPGPEVGRLLALAREAQDLGQVSTRDEALAYLEARRKSRLTEEAESS
;
A
#
# COMPACT_ATOMS: atom_id res chain seq x y z
N MET A 1 56.80 -32.92 38.34
CA MET A 1 57.84 -33.56 37.51
C MET A 1 57.83 -32.85 36.17
N ALA A 2 58.71 -31.85 35.98
CA ALA A 2 60.00 -31.93 35.26
C ALA A 2 59.79 -31.84 33.73
N GLY A 3 60.43 -30.98 32.92
CA GLY A 3 61.44 -29.92 33.06
C GLY A 3 61.46 -29.14 31.72
N HIS A 4 61.61 -27.81 31.67
CA HIS A 4 62.83 -26.99 31.74
C HIS A 4 63.96 -27.31 30.72
N LYS A 5 64.22 -26.34 29.83
CA LYS A 5 65.51 -25.80 29.32
C LYS A 5 65.13 -24.64 28.37
N GLY A 6 65.57 -23.38 28.48
CA GLY A 6 66.80 -22.73 28.99
C GLY A 6 67.33 -21.87 27.83
N PHE A 7 67.39 -20.53 27.94
CA PHE A 7 68.58 -19.65 28.05
C PHE A 7 68.03 -18.19 28.10
N ARG A 8 68.22 -17.26 29.07
CA ARG A 8 69.40 -16.59 29.70
C ARG A 8 70.38 -16.02 28.66
N ASN A 9 70.69 -14.71 28.55
CA ASN A 9 71.10 -13.74 29.59
C ASN A 9 71.02 -12.23 29.15
N LEU A 10 70.69 -11.36 30.14
CA LEU A 10 71.23 -10.02 30.58
C LEU A 10 71.35 -8.77 29.65
N PRO A 11 71.45 -7.51 30.17
CA PRO A 11 71.22 -6.94 31.53
C PRO A 11 70.34 -5.65 31.58
N LYS A 12 70.05 -5.20 32.82
CA LYS A 12 69.37 -3.93 33.20
C LYS A 12 70.13 -2.68 32.76
N LEU A 13 69.42 -1.60 32.40
CA LEU A 13 69.87 -0.20 32.60
C LEU A 13 68.70 0.80 32.72
N GLU A 14 69.02 1.89 33.40
CA GLU A 14 68.21 2.88 34.12
C GLU A 14 67.14 3.69 33.39
N ARG A 15 66.26 4.28 34.23
CA ARG A 15 65.31 5.35 33.90
C ARG A 15 66.01 6.59 33.34
N LEU A 16 65.45 7.18 32.28
CA LEU A 16 65.42 8.64 32.12
C LEU A 16 64.24 9.11 31.25
N LYS A 17 63.57 10.14 31.78
CA LYS A 17 62.37 10.84 31.28
C LYS A 17 62.53 11.29 29.82
N ARG A 18 61.55 11.00 28.96
CA ARG A 18 61.25 11.83 27.75
C ARG A 18 59.73 11.88 27.51
N GLY A 19 59.25 13.09 27.26
CA GLY A 19 57.84 13.45 27.20
C GLY A 19 57.08 12.89 25.99
N ARG A 20 55.76 12.87 26.13
CA ARG A 20 54.80 12.48 25.08
C ARG A 20 54.98 13.36 23.84
N PRO A 21 54.99 12.81 22.61
CA PRO A 21 54.95 13.61 21.41
C PRO A 21 53.55 14.24 21.25
N ARG A 22 53.52 15.54 20.92
CA ARG A 22 52.31 16.26 20.53
C ARG A 22 51.75 15.65 19.23
N PRO A 23 50.43 15.48 19.07
CA PRO A 23 49.87 15.09 17.79
C PRO A 23 50.01 16.25 16.79
N GLY A 24 50.59 15.96 15.62
CA GLY A 24 50.67 16.89 14.49
C GLY A 24 49.29 17.21 13.90
N PRO A 25 49.20 18.29 13.11
CA PRO A 25 47.92 18.77 12.59
C PRO A 25 47.35 17.78 11.58
N ARG A 26 46.07 17.43 11.73
CA ARG A 26 45.33 16.62 10.76
C ARG A 26 45.21 17.38 9.43
N PRO A 27 45.30 16.71 8.27
CA PRO A 27 45.08 17.36 6.99
C PRO A 27 43.63 17.84 6.88
N ALA A 28 43.47 19.06 6.38
CA ALA A 28 42.18 19.70 6.16
C ALA A 28 41.33 18.88 5.17
N GLU A 29 40.28 18.24 5.67
CA GLU A 29 39.17 17.80 4.83
C GLU A 29 38.53 19.05 4.22
N ARG A 30 38.63 19.16 2.89
CA ARG A 30 37.93 20.17 2.11
C ARG A 30 36.44 19.99 2.35
N GLY A 31 35.86 20.91 3.12
CA GLY A 31 34.41 21.01 3.29
C GLY A 31 33.76 21.23 1.94
N ALA A 32 33.14 20.19 1.39
CA ALA A 32 32.06 20.38 0.45
C ALA A 32 30.96 21.13 1.21
N GLY A 33 30.86 22.43 0.97
CA GLY A 33 29.85 23.29 1.55
C GLY A 33 28.47 22.70 1.28
N ARG A 34 27.88 22.06 2.30
CA ARG A 34 26.43 21.91 2.34
C ARG A 34 25.89 23.31 2.47
N LEU A 35 25.45 23.87 1.36
CA LEU A 35 24.54 25.01 1.35
C LEU A 35 23.48 24.73 2.42
N PRO A 36 23.23 25.65 3.37
CA PRO A 36 22.13 25.48 4.30
C PRO A 36 20.88 25.22 3.46
N ARG A 37 20.22 24.08 3.69
CA ARG A 37 18.89 23.87 3.12
C ARG A 37 18.08 25.10 3.52
N PRO A 38 17.46 25.83 2.58
CA PRO A 38 16.67 27.00 2.93
C PRO A 38 15.69 26.56 4.02
N ARG A 39 15.69 27.27 5.15
CA ARG A 39 14.57 27.18 6.07
C ARG A 39 13.35 27.49 5.21
N PRO A 40 12.32 26.63 5.18
CA PRO A 40 11.10 27.00 4.48
C PRO A 40 10.68 28.36 5.04
N ALA A 41 10.43 29.32 4.15
CA ALA A 41 9.80 30.56 4.55
C ALA A 41 8.57 30.22 5.40
N LEU A 42 8.32 30.96 6.48
CA LEU A 42 7.06 30.81 7.20
C LEU A 42 5.94 30.92 6.14
N PRO A 43 4.96 29.99 6.14
CA PRO A 43 3.86 30.07 5.19
C PRO A 43 3.25 31.47 5.30
N SER A 44 3.02 32.14 4.17
CA SER A 44 2.31 33.41 4.18
C SER A 44 1.02 33.23 4.97
N HIS A 45 0.75 34.14 5.92
CA HIS A 45 -0.51 34.13 6.67
C HIS A 45 -1.71 34.55 5.80
N VAL A 46 -1.48 34.67 4.49
CA VAL A 46 -2.42 35.08 3.46
C VAL A 46 -2.37 34.05 2.34
N VAL A 47 -3.54 33.63 1.88
CA VAL A 47 -3.76 32.73 0.73
C VAL A 47 -4.37 33.54 -0.39
N ALA A 48 -3.91 33.33 -1.63
CA ALA A 48 -4.49 33.97 -2.81
C ALA A 48 -5.47 33.02 -3.51
N LEU A 49 -6.53 33.56 -4.12
CA LEU A 49 -7.51 32.75 -4.86
C LEU A 49 -6.85 32.03 -6.05
N GLU A 50 -5.88 32.69 -6.69
CA GLU A 50 -5.10 32.16 -7.82
C GLU A 50 -4.23 30.94 -7.46
N ASP A 51 -4.00 30.68 -6.17
CA ASP A 51 -3.32 29.49 -5.70
C ASP A 51 -4.17 28.22 -5.93
N PHE A 52 -5.49 28.35 -5.99
CA PHE A 52 -6.39 27.23 -6.24
C PHE A 52 -6.49 26.91 -7.74
N PRO A 53 -6.68 25.63 -8.13
CA PRO A 53 -7.01 25.28 -9.50
C PRO A 53 -8.24 26.05 -10.01
N VAL A 54 -8.32 26.30 -11.32
CA VAL A 54 -9.41 27.10 -11.94
C VAL A 54 -10.80 26.62 -11.53
N LEU A 55 -11.03 25.30 -11.50
CA LEU A 55 -12.31 24.74 -11.07
C LEU A 55 -12.61 25.00 -9.59
N HIS A 56 -11.61 24.93 -8.72
CA HIS A 56 -11.77 25.30 -7.31
C HIS A 56 -12.07 26.80 -7.16
N GLN A 57 -11.44 27.66 -7.98
CA GLN A 57 -11.78 29.09 -7.99
C GLN A 57 -13.24 29.31 -8.41
N GLN A 58 -13.74 28.58 -9.41
CA GLN A 58 -15.14 28.64 -9.84
C GLN A 58 -16.09 28.15 -8.73
N ALA A 59 -15.76 27.04 -8.08
CA ALA A 59 -16.54 26.53 -6.94
C ALA A 59 -16.59 27.54 -5.79
N LEU A 60 -15.46 28.15 -5.44
CA LEU A 60 -15.39 29.16 -4.36
C LEU A 60 -16.20 30.42 -4.71
N ARG A 61 -16.15 30.89 -5.97
CA ARG A 61 -16.99 31.99 -6.45
C ARG A 61 -18.48 31.64 -6.37
N ALA A 62 -18.86 30.44 -6.82
CA ALA A 62 -20.23 29.98 -6.74
C ALA A 62 -20.74 29.85 -5.28
N VAL A 63 -19.90 29.35 -4.37
CA VAL A 63 -20.22 29.31 -2.93
C VAL A 63 -20.44 30.72 -2.38
N ALA A 64 -19.56 31.69 -2.70
CA ALA A 64 -19.71 33.07 -2.27
C ALA A 64 -20.99 33.72 -2.82
N GLU A 65 -21.35 33.45 -4.07
CA GLU A 65 -22.58 33.94 -4.71
C GLU A 65 -23.84 33.34 -4.06
N LEU A 66 -23.86 32.02 -3.83
CA LEU A 66 -25.01 31.31 -3.27
C LEU A 66 -25.29 31.68 -1.80
N LEU A 67 -24.26 32.10 -1.06
CA LEU A 67 -24.37 32.56 0.32
C LEU A 67 -24.54 34.08 0.44
N ALA A 68 -24.43 34.83 -0.66
CA ALA A 68 -24.65 36.27 -0.63
C ALA A 68 -26.14 36.55 -0.31
N PRO A 69 -26.44 37.46 0.64
CA PRO A 69 -27.82 37.82 0.91
C PRO A 69 -28.46 38.41 -0.37
N PRO A 70 -29.75 38.12 -0.63
CA PRO A 70 -30.47 38.72 -1.74
C PRO A 70 -30.67 40.23 -1.48
N GLN A 71 -29.72 41.05 -1.93
CA GLN A 71 -29.61 42.51 -1.76
C GLN A 71 -29.43 43.02 -0.31
N PRO A 72 -28.74 44.16 -0.10
CA PRO A 72 -28.37 44.60 1.24
C PRO A 72 -29.58 45.24 1.95
N ALA A 73 -30.20 44.50 2.86
CA ALA A 73 -30.93 45.13 3.95
C ALA A 73 -29.90 45.75 4.90
N LEU A 74 -29.96 47.07 5.08
CA LEU A 74 -29.21 47.83 6.08
C LEU A 74 -29.35 47.16 7.45
N SER A 75 -28.34 46.39 7.86
CA SER A 75 -28.24 45.85 9.21
C SER A 75 -27.45 46.85 10.07
N PRO A 76 -27.89 47.10 11.33
CA PRO A 76 -27.25 48.09 12.20
C PRO A 76 -25.86 47.62 12.64
N PRO A 77 -24.93 48.55 12.94
CA PRO A 77 -23.60 48.20 13.42
C PRO A 77 -23.68 47.74 14.87
N GLY A 78 -23.26 46.50 15.15
CA GLY A 78 -23.08 46.04 16.55
C GLY A 78 -23.46 44.59 16.89
N GLY A 79 -23.64 43.69 15.93
CA GLY A 79 -23.78 42.26 16.22
C GLY A 79 -22.41 41.58 16.34
N GLU A 80 -22.18 40.83 17.41
CA GLU A 80 -21.03 39.92 17.55
C GLU A 80 -20.99 38.95 16.34
N ASP A 81 -19.80 38.78 15.75
CA ASP A 81 -19.56 38.01 14.52
C ASP A 81 -19.94 36.53 14.70
N LYS A 82 -21.16 36.17 14.31
CA LYS A 82 -21.68 34.79 14.35
C LYS A 82 -21.10 33.92 13.23
N GLY A 83 -19.80 34.02 12.93
CA GLY A 83 -19.15 33.14 11.92
C GLY A 83 -19.92 33.04 10.60
N GLU A 84 -20.51 34.15 10.15
CA GLU A 84 -21.41 34.20 9.00
C GLU A 84 -20.61 34.04 7.71
N GLY A 85 -20.38 32.80 7.26
CA GLY A 85 -19.74 32.57 5.97
C GLY A 85 -19.23 31.15 5.75
N ALA A 86 -18.81 30.88 4.51
CA ALA A 86 -18.11 29.65 4.15
C ALA A 86 -16.61 29.77 4.38
N PHE A 87 -15.98 28.64 4.71
CA PHE A 87 -14.54 28.53 4.93
C PHE A 87 -13.97 27.35 4.16
N VAL A 88 -12.84 27.55 3.48
CA VAL A 88 -12.02 26.43 2.97
C VAL A 88 -11.22 25.88 4.13
N VAL A 89 -11.20 24.56 4.32
CA VAL A 89 -10.59 23.90 5.48
C VAL A 89 -9.79 22.65 5.06
N GLY A 90 -9.23 21.94 6.04
CA GLY A 90 -8.80 20.56 5.83
C GLY A 90 -7.54 20.41 4.98
N GLY A 91 -7.55 19.37 4.14
CA GLY A 91 -6.39 19.01 3.31
C GLY A 91 -6.04 20.08 2.27
N ALA A 92 -7.06 20.76 1.75
CA ALA A 92 -6.91 21.79 0.72
C ALA A 92 -5.99 22.93 1.17
N VAL A 93 -6.28 23.52 2.33
CA VAL A 93 -5.49 24.62 2.91
C VAL A 93 -4.09 24.14 3.27
N ARG A 94 -3.99 22.96 3.90
CA ARG A 94 -2.72 22.34 4.29
C ARG A 94 -1.78 22.15 3.09
N ASP A 95 -2.29 21.58 2.01
CA ASP A 95 -1.50 21.21 0.85
C ASP A 95 -1.08 22.43 0.04
N LEU A 96 -1.95 23.45 -0.04
CA LEU A 96 -1.61 24.77 -0.58
C LEU A 96 -0.43 25.40 0.19
N LEU A 97 -0.49 25.43 1.52
CA LEU A 97 0.58 25.97 2.38
C LEU A 97 1.90 25.16 2.30
N LEU A 98 1.83 23.88 1.91
CA LEU A 98 2.98 23.02 1.66
C LEU A 98 3.48 23.08 0.20
N SER A 99 2.89 23.94 -0.63
CA SER A 99 3.16 24.04 -2.07
C SER A 99 2.99 22.69 -2.79
N ARG A 100 2.08 21.85 -2.31
CA ARG A 100 1.69 20.60 -2.97
C ARG A 100 0.55 20.92 -3.94
N ARG A 101 0.88 20.99 -5.22
CA ARG A 101 -0.07 21.28 -6.30
C ARG A 101 -0.12 20.15 -7.34
N PRO A 102 -1.26 19.98 -8.03
CA PRO A 102 -2.54 20.66 -7.80
C PRO A 102 -3.19 20.18 -6.49
N VAL A 103 -4.04 21.03 -5.89
CA VAL A 103 -4.93 20.61 -4.80
C VAL A 103 -6.06 19.81 -5.45
N GLU A 104 -6.23 18.54 -5.07
CA GLU A 104 -7.19 17.63 -5.71
C GLU A 104 -8.60 17.72 -5.11
N ASP A 105 -8.68 17.85 -3.79
CA ASP A 105 -9.93 17.89 -3.04
C ASP A 105 -10.14 19.28 -2.42
N LEU A 106 -11.36 19.82 -2.51
CA LEU A 106 -11.74 21.09 -1.88
C LEU A 106 -12.74 20.83 -0.75
N ASP A 107 -12.31 21.02 0.49
CA ASP A 107 -13.19 20.95 1.67
C ASP A 107 -13.70 22.34 2.03
N VAL A 108 -15.02 22.55 1.97
CA VAL A 108 -15.72 23.77 2.41
C VAL A 108 -16.58 23.45 3.63
N THR A 109 -16.59 24.36 4.59
CA THR A 109 -17.46 24.25 5.77
C THR A 109 -18.27 25.52 6.00
N VAL A 110 -19.53 25.33 6.43
CA VAL A 110 -20.51 26.39 6.66
C VAL A 110 -21.20 26.18 8.01
N PRO A 111 -21.79 27.20 8.64
CA PRO A 111 -22.46 27.05 9.93
C PRO A 111 -23.59 26.02 9.94
N SER A 112 -24.40 25.98 8.87
CA SER A 112 -25.50 25.05 8.66
C SER A 112 -25.97 25.07 7.20
N GLY A 113 -26.69 24.04 6.76
CA GLY A 113 -27.33 24.00 5.44
C GLY A 113 -26.42 23.54 4.31
N ALA A 114 -25.33 22.84 4.62
CA ALA A 114 -24.35 22.35 3.67
C ALA A 114 -24.95 21.46 2.57
N LEU A 115 -25.96 20.64 2.85
CA LEU A 115 -26.59 19.78 1.83
C LEU A 115 -27.29 20.61 0.75
N ALA A 116 -28.11 21.59 1.16
CA ALA A 116 -28.81 22.48 0.24
C ALA A 116 -27.83 23.33 -0.58
N LEU A 117 -26.74 23.79 0.07
CA LEU A 117 -25.65 24.48 -0.61
C LEU A 117 -24.94 23.56 -1.61
N ALA A 118 -24.63 22.32 -1.22
CA ALA A 118 -23.95 21.36 -2.07
C ALA A 118 -24.78 20.97 -3.30
N GLU A 119 -26.08 20.77 -3.12
CA GLU A 119 -27.02 20.50 -4.22
C GLU A 119 -27.08 21.68 -5.20
N SER A 120 -27.23 22.91 -4.67
CA SER A 120 -27.22 24.14 -5.48
C SER A 120 -25.88 24.34 -6.20
N LEU A 121 -24.76 24.04 -5.52
CA LEU A 121 -23.42 24.11 -6.08
C LEU A 121 -23.21 23.07 -7.19
N ALA A 122 -23.71 21.84 -7.01
CA ALA A 122 -23.67 20.80 -8.04
C ALA A 122 -24.40 21.24 -9.31
N ALA A 123 -25.60 21.82 -9.18
CA ALA A 123 -26.34 22.37 -10.31
C ALA A 123 -25.58 23.49 -11.03
N ARG A 124 -24.91 24.38 -10.26
CA ARG A 124 -24.13 25.50 -10.81
C ARG A 124 -22.85 25.04 -11.53
N LEU A 125 -22.19 24.02 -11.00
CA LEU A 125 -20.93 23.47 -11.55
C LEU A 125 -21.16 22.39 -12.62
N GLY A 126 -22.41 21.97 -12.84
CA GLY A 126 -22.71 20.82 -13.70
C GLY A 126 -22.19 19.49 -13.16
N GLY A 127 -22.06 19.37 -11.83
CA GLY A 127 -21.55 18.19 -11.13
C GLY A 127 -22.65 17.26 -10.63
N ALA A 128 -22.25 16.05 -10.20
CA ALA A 128 -23.14 15.11 -9.52
C ALA A 128 -23.10 15.34 -8.00
N PHE A 129 -24.27 15.47 -7.38
CA PHE A 129 -24.41 15.58 -5.93
C PHE A 129 -24.56 14.20 -5.28
N VAL A 130 -23.89 14.01 -4.14
CA VAL A 130 -24.01 12.83 -3.27
C VAL A 130 -24.14 13.28 -1.83
N ALA A 131 -25.24 12.93 -1.17
CA ALA A 131 -25.38 13.09 0.28
C ALA A 131 -24.49 12.06 0.99
N LEU A 132 -23.52 12.53 1.79
CA LEU A 132 -22.59 11.68 2.53
C LEU A 132 -23.11 11.37 3.94
N ASP A 133 -23.70 12.37 4.60
CA ASP A 133 -24.25 12.27 5.94
C ASP A 133 -25.37 13.32 6.07
N GLU A 134 -26.62 12.87 6.01
CA GLU A 134 -27.78 13.77 6.07
C GLU A 134 -27.94 14.39 7.46
N GLU A 135 -27.65 13.62 8.52
CA GLU A 135 -27.79 14.07 9.91
C GLU A 135 -26.77 15.15 10.27
N ARG A 136 -25.55 15.03 9.75
CA ARG A 136 -24.45 15.97 10.01
C ARG A 136 -24.26 17.03 8.93
N GLY A 137 -25.16 17.08 7.94
CA GLY A 137 -25.08 18.04 6.85
C GLY A 137 -23.77 17.92 6.07
N ALA A 138 -23.51 16.78 5.44
CA ALA A 138 -22.32 16.58 4.60
C ALA A 138 -22.72 16.17 3.17
N GLY A 139 -22.35 17.00 2.20
CA GLY A 139 -22.58 16.76 0.78
C GLY A 139 -21.29 16.73 -0.01
N ARG A 140 -21.22 15.89 -1.04
CA ARG A 140 -20.13 15.85 -2.01
C ARG A 140 -20.62 16.22 -3.39
N ILE A 141 -19.85 17.05 -4.08
CA ILE A 141 -20.01 17.34 -5.50
C ILE A 141 -18.86 16.68 -6.25
N VAL A 142 -19.19 15.85 -7.24
CA VAL A 142 -18.22 15.29 -8.18
C VAL A 142 -18.36 16.02 -9.51
N VAL A 143 -17.34 16.76 -9.90
CA VAL A 143 -17.28 17.50 -11.17
C VAL A 143 -16.32 16.78 -12.12
N LYS A 144 -16.79 16.48 -13.33
CA LYS A 144 -15.98 15.87 -14.39
C LYS A 144 -15.46 16.95 -15.32
N ASP A 145 -14.15 16.95 -15.53
CA ASP A 145 -13.48 17.82 -16.50
C ASP A 145 -12.52 16.97 -17.34
N GLY A 146 -12.98 16.57 -18.52
CA GLY A 146 -12.32 15.57 -19.37
C GLY A 146 -12.21 14.21 -18.68
N GLU A 147 -11.00 13.67 -18.58
CA GLU A 147 -10.71 12.41 -17.86
C GLU A 147 -10.48 12.60 -16.35
N ARG A 148 -10.51 13.84 -15.86
CA ARG A 148 -10.28 14.15 -14.43
C ARG A 148 -11.59 14.32 -13.69
N GLU A 149 -11.61 13.83 -12.45
CA GLU A 149 -12.69 14.05 -11.49
C GLU A 149 -12.17 14.94 -10.36
N TYR A 150 -12.93 15.98 -10.03
CA TYR A 150 -12.66 16.88 -8.92
C TYR A 150 -13.76 16.72 -7.87
N GLN A 151 -13.37 16.77 -6.59
CA GLN A 151 -14.28 16.60 -5.47
C GLN A 151 -14.35 17.89 -4.65
N VAL A 152 -15.57 18.36 -4.43
CA VAL A 152 -15.86 19.45 -3.50
C VAL A 152 -16.77 18.90 -2.41
N ASP A 153 -16.27 18.89 -1.18
CA ASP A 153 -17.03 18.46 -0.01
C ASP A 153 -17.53 19.71 0.73
N VAL A 154 -18.83 19.79 0.99
CA VAL A 154 -19.44 20.86 1.78
C VAL A 154 -20.01 20.25 3.05
N THR A 155 -19.63 20.81 4.20
CA THR A 155 -19.97 20.26 5.52
C THR A 155 -20.46 21.32 6.50
N ASP A 156 -21.47 20.99 7.29
CA ASP A 156 -21.88 21.82 8.42
C ASP A 156 -20.78 21.84 9.50
N PHE A 157 -20.74 22.91 10.29
CA PHE A 157 -19.86 22.97 11.45
C PHE A 157 -20.22 21.85 12.42
N ARG A 158 -19.18 21.20 12.98
CA ARG A 158 -19.36 20.17 14.01
C ARG A 158 -19.72 20.74 15.38
N ALA A 159 -19.72 22.07 15.50
CA ALA A 159 -19.96 22.80 16.72
C ALA A 159 -20.52 24.20 16.40
N PRO A 160 -21.07 24.94 17.37
CA PRO A 160 -21.76 26.21 17.12
C PRO A 160 -20.89 27.33 16.53
N THR A 161 -19.57 27.22 16.57
CA THR A 161 -18.64 28.24 16.05
C THR A 161 -17.54 27.60 15.21
N LEU A 162 -16.99 28.35 14.26
CA LEU A 162 -15.85 27.91 13.45
C LEU A 162 -14.67 27.47 14.33
N GLU A 163 -14.35 28.23 15.37
CA GLU A 163 -13.26 27.87 16.27
C GLU A 163 -13.47 26.50 16.91
N ALA A 164 -14.69 26.22 17.38
CA ALA A 164 -15.04 24.94 17.96
C ALA A 164 -15.04 23.81 16.91
N ASP A 165 -15.48 24.07 15.67
CA ASP A 165 -15.35 23.11 14.56
C ASP A 165 -13.89 22.74 14.31
N LEU A 166 -13.01 23.73 14.17
CA LEU A 166 -11.58 23.52 13.93
C LEU A 166 -10.92 22.74 15.08
N ARG A 167 -11.32 22.98 16.34
CA ARG A 167 -10.84 22.22 17.50
C ARG A 167 -11.37 20.77 17.53
N ALA A 168 -12.52 20.49 16.92
CA ALA A 168 -13.10 19.14 16.81
C ALA A 168 -12.56 18.33 15.62
N ARG A 169 -11.68 18.92 14.79
CA ARG A 169 -11.00 18.21 13.69
C ARG A 169 -9.90 17.28 14.21
N ASP A 170 -9.34 16.49 13.29
CA ASP A 170 -8.41 15.42 13.63
C ASP A 170 -7.03 15.94 14.05
N PHE A 171 -6.37 16.70 13.17
CA PHE A 171 -5.01 17.19 13.38
C PHE A 171 -4.94 18.68 13.13
N SER A 172 -4.09 19.38 13.88
CA SER A 172 -3.92 20.84 13.82
C SER A 172 -3.63 21.33 12.40
N VAL A 173 -2.84 20.58 11.65
CA VAL A 173 -2.49 20.88 10.24
C VAL A 173 -3.67 20.79 9.27
N ASN A 174 -4.76 20.12 9.66
CA ASN A 174 -6.03 20.06 8.92
C ASN A 174 -7.11 20.98 9.53
N ALA A 175 -6.77 21.72 10.60
CA ALA A 175 -7.65 22.63 11.33
C ALA A 175 -7.26 24.10 11.08
N ILE A 176 -6.88 24.38 9.84
CA ILE A 176 -6.57 25.71 9.33
C ILE A 176 -7.68 26.07 8.34
N ALA A 177 -8.23 27.27 8.45
CA ALA A 177 -9.32 27.74 7.61
C ALA A 177 -8.95 29.01 6.82
N VAL A 178 -9.59 29.18 5.67
CA VAL A 178 -9.52 30.39 4.83
C VAL A 178 -10.95 30.88 4.58
N PRO A 179 -11.31 32.12 4.99
CA PRO A 179 -12.63 32.69 4.73
C PRO A 179 -12.90 32.85 3.22
N VAL A 180 -13.97 32.23 2.70
CA VAL A 180 -14.30 32.25 1.26
C VAL A 180 -14.70 33.64 0.78
N GLY A 181 -15.50 34.38 1.56
CA GLY A 181 -15.99 35.72 1.19
C GLY A 181 -14.85 36.71 0.89
N PRO A 182 -13.96 37.02 1.85
CA PRO A 182 -12.77 37.84 1.61
C PRO A 182 -11.88 37.30 0.49
N LEU A 183 -11.68 35.98 0.41
CA LEU A 183 -10.84 35.36 -0.61
C LEU A 183 -11.34 35.65 -2.03
N VAL A 184 -12.66 35.58 -2.25
CA VAL A 184 -13.28 35.85 -3.55
C VAL A 184 -13.36 37.35 -3.84
N ARG A 185 -13.70 38.17 -2.85
CA ARG A 185 -13.88 39.63 -3.01
C ARG A 185 -12.55 40.36 -3.22
N ASP A 186 -11.56 40.05 -2.39
CA ASP A 186 -10.30 40.80 -2.30
C ASP A 186 -9.16 40.06 -3.04
N GLY A 187 -9.45 38.88 -3.59
CA GLY A 187 -8.48 37.99 -4.24
C GLY A 187 -7.53 37.29 -3.27
N THR A 188 -7.52 37.68 -2.00
CA THR A 188 -6.68 37.15 -0.93
C THR A 188 -7.43 37.10 0.39
N ALA A 189 -7.08 36.17 1.28
CA ALA A 189 -7.65 36.12 2.63
C ALA A 189 -6.63 35.65 3.67
N GLY A 190 -6.79 36.15 4.90
CA GLY A 190 -6.00 35.72 6.06
C GLY A 190 -6.41 34.33 6.55
N LEU A 191 -5.45 33.62 7.15
CA LEU A 191 -5.69 32.31 7.78
C LEU A 191 -6.39 32.44 9.13
N VAL A 192 -7.31 31.51 9.42
CA VAL A 192 -7.86 31.27 10.76
C VAL A 192 -7.29 29.95 11.30
N ASP A 193 -6.48 30.02 12.36
CA ASP A 193 -5.76 28.87 12.92
C ASP A 193 -5.77 28.86 14.47
N PRO A 194 -6.89 28.49 15.10
CA PRO A 194 -7.01 28.46 16.57
C PRO A 194 -6.23 27.31 17.21
N THR A 195 -5.71 26.36 16.40
CA THR A 195 -4.99 25.18 16.88
C THR A 195 -3.47 25.31 16.76
N GLY A 196 -2.96 26.31 16.02
CA GLY A 196 -1.54 26.48 15.74
C GLY A 196 -1.01 25.50 14.69
N GLY A 197 -1.86 25.04 13.77
CA GLY A 197 -1.53 24.18 12.63
C GLY A 197 -0.45 24.74 11.71
N VAL A 198 -0.42 26.05 11.45
CA VAL A 198 0.61 26.69 10.63
C VAL A 198 2.00 26.52 11.26
N GLY A 199 2.07 26.67 12.58
CA GLY A 199 3.29 26.41 13.34
C GLY A 199 3.72 24.94 13.32
N ASP A 200 2.76 24.01 13.24
CA ASP A 200 3.01 22.58 13.13
C ASP A 200 3.49 22.19 11.73
N LEU A 201 2.93 22.80 10.68
CA LEU A 201 3.41 22.70 9.29
C LEU A 201 4.88 23.12 9.18
N ALA A 202 5.22 24.30 9.70
CA ALA A 202 6.59 24.81 9.69
C ALA A 202 7.58 23.86 10.40
N ARG A 203 7.14 23.17 11.45
CA ARG A 203 7.95 22.20 12.22
C ARG A 203 7.86 20.76 11.69
N ARG A 204 7.07 20.50 10.65
CA ARG A 204 6.77 19.15 10.13
C ARG A 204 6.31 18.19 11.23
N ARG A 205 5.41 18.68 12.07
CA ARG A 205 4.86 17.98 13.23
C ARG A 205 3.38 17.68 12.99
N LEU A 206 2.95 16.47 13.31
CA LEU A 206 1.53 16.11 13.33
C LEU A 206 1.07 16.02 14.78
N ARG A 207 0.10 16.86 15.13
CA ARG A 207 -0.46 17.01 16.49
C ARG A 207 -1.98 16.97 16.44
N LEU A 208 -2.62 16.27 17.38
CA LEU A 208 -4.09 16.25 17.52
C LEU A 208 -4.63 17.63 17.88
N CYS A 209 -5.84 17.97 17.41
CA CYS A 209 -6.50 19.22 17.80
C CYS A 209 -6.92 19.26 19.27
N GLY A 210 -7.28 18.10 19.83
CA GLY A 210 -7.75 17.99 21.22
C GLY A 210 -7.82 16.54 21.72
N PRO A 211 -8.07 16.35 23.02
CA PRO A 211 -8.02 15.02 23.67
C PRO A 211 -9.21 14.10 23.32
N GLY A 212 -10.40 14.64 23.03
CA GLY A 212 -11.61 13.86 22.72
C GLY A 212 -11.69 13.32 21.29
N VAL A 213 -10.86 13.88 20.39
CA VAL A 213 -10.87 13.65 18.94
C VAL A 213 -10.81 12.17 18.56
N LEU A 214 -10.03 11.35 19.28
CA LEU A 214 -9.88 9.92 18.99
C LEU A 214 -10.96 9.04 19.62
N ALA A 215 -11.62 9.50 20.68
CA ALA A 215 -12.69 8.76 21.32
C ALA A 215 -13.96 8.80 20.45
N GLU A 216 -14.22 9.94 19.81
CA GLU A 216 -15.31 10.12 18.86
C GLU A 216 -15.13 9.31 17.57
N ASP A 217 -13.89 9.21 17.07
CA ASP A 217 -13.59 8.50 15.82
C ASP A 217 -12.21 7.84 15.86
N PRO A 218 -12.10 6.58 16.35
CA PRO A 218 -10.84 5.88 16.51
C PRO A 218 -10.04 5.67 15.22
N ILE A 219 -10.69 5.71 14.04
CA ILE A 219 -10.01 5.58 12.74
C ILE A 219 -8.94 6.67 12.54
N ARG A 220 -9.10 7.83 13.20
CA ARG A 220 -8.15 8.94 13.16
C ARG A 220 -6.76 8.53 13.62
N ALA A 221 -6.63 7.43 14.39
CA ALA A 221 -5.33 6.86 14.73
C ALA A 221 -4.61 6.25 13.52
N LEU A 222 -5.31 5.53 12.64
CA LEU A 222 -4.72 5.05 11.38
C LEU A 222 -4.42 6.22 10.45
N ARG A 223 -5.36 7.17 10.35
CA ARG A 223 -5.20 8.39 9.55
C ARG A 223 -3.97 9.19 9.98
N GLY A 224 -3.72 9.32 11.28
CA GLY A 224 -2.55 10.03 11.80
C GLY A 224 -1.23 9.41 11.36
N VAL A 225 -1.12 8.09 11.40
CA VAL A 225 0.09 7.41 10.90
C VAL A 225 0.22 7.57 9.38
N ARG A 226 -0.87 7.43 8.63
CA ARG A 226 -0.88 7.67 7.18
C ARG A 226 -0.42 9.09 6.84
N LEU A 227 -1.04 10.11 7.42
CA LEU A 227 -0.71 11.52 7.19
C LEU A 227 0.76 11.81 7.56
N ALA A 228 1.25 11.25 8.67
CA ALA A 228 2.66 11.40 9.03
C ALA A 228 3.61 10.83 7.97
N VAL A 229 3.26 9.71 7.34
CA VAL A 229 4.07 9.12 6.24
C VAL A 229 3.94 9.94 4.96
N GLU A 230 2.72 10.28 4.58
CA GLU A 230 2.38 10.99 3.34
C GLU A 230 2.98 12.40 3.26
N LEU A 231 2.95 13.12 4.39
CA LEU A 231 3.51 14.46 4.52
C LEU A 231 5.00 14.43 4.89
N GLY A 232 5.53 13.27 5.30
CA GLY A 232 6.89 13.14 5.81
C GLY A 232 7.09 13.83 7.17
N PHE A 233 6.03 13.90 7.98
CA PHE A 233 6.00 14.55 9.28
C PHE A 233 6.36 13.58 10.41
N THR A 234 6.46 14.13 11.63
CA THR A 234 6.65 13.34 12.85
C THR A 234 5.48 13.54 13.80
N LEU A 235 5.00 12.45 14.39
CA LEU A 235 4.02 12.51 15.48
C LEU A 235 4.71 13.10 16.72
N ASP A 236 4.09 14.09 17.34
CA ASP A 236 4.56 14.57 18.64
C ASP A 236 4.36 13.49 19.73
N ALA A 237 5.04 13.66 20.87
CA ALA A 237 5.04 12.65 21.92
C ALA A 237 3.66 12.40 22.54
N GLU A 238 2.84 13.45 22.67
CA GLU A 238 1.50 13.34 23.23
C GLU A 238 0.54 12.68 22.25
N THR A 239 0.56 13.11 20.98
CA THR A 239 -0.20 12.45 19.91
C THR A 239 0.17 10.97 19.82
N ARG A 240 1.46 10.62 19.86
CA ARG A 240 1.91 9.22 19.84
C ARG A 240 1.30 8.40 20.99
N ARG A 241 1.29 8.95 22.21
CA ARG A 241 0.67 8.30 23.37
C ARG A 241 -0.85 8.16 23.20
N ALA A 242 -1.50 9.19 22.68
CA ALA A 242 -2.94 9.19 22.44
C ALA A 242 -3.34 8.13 21.39
N LEU A 243 -2.61 8.05 20.26
CA LEU A 243 -2.87 7.03 19.24
C LEU A 243 -2.74 5.61 19.80
N ARG A 244 -1.71 5.35 20.62
CA ARG A 244 -1.53 4.05 21.29
C ARG A 244 -2.71 3.71 22.20
N ARG A 245 -3.19 4.67 23.00
CA ARG A 245 -4.35 4.45 23.89
C ARG A 245 -5.64 4.22 23.11
N ALA A 246 -5.79 4.82 21.94
CA ALA A 246 -6.96 4.66 21.09
C ALA A 246 -7.00 3.34 20.30
N ALA A 247 -5.89 2.60 20.23
CA ALA A 247 -5.77 1.40 19.41
C ALA A 247 -6.90 0.37 19.61
N PRO A 248 -7.34 0.02 20.83
CA PRO A 248 -8.43 -0.92 21.04
C PRO A 248 -9.76 -0.48 20.40
N GLY A 249 -10.00 0.84 20.32
CA GLY A 249 -11.20 1.41 19.71
C GLY A 249 -11.34 1.13 18.22
N LEU A 250 -10.25 0.77 17.53
CA LEU A 250 -10.31 0.37 16.12
C LEU A 250 -11.20 -0.85 15.87
N ARG A 251 -11.43 -1.70 16.87
CA ARG A 251 -12.34 -2.87 16.75
C ARG A 251 -13.79 -2.49 16.52
N ALA A 252 -14.20 -1.30 16.95
CA ALA A 252 -15.55 -0.78 16.77
C ALA A 252 -15.72 -0.02 15.45
N VAL A 253 -14.63 0.24 14.72
CA VAL A 253 -14.68 0.96 13.45
C VAL A 253 -15.14 0.03 12.34
N ALA A 254 -16.04 0.51 11.48
CA ALA A 254 -16.48 -0.22 10.29
C ALA A 254 -15.28 -0.71 9.46
N PRO A 255 -15.21 -2.01 9.09
CA PRO A 255 -14.06 -2.56 8.39
C PRO A 255 -13.74 -1.88 7.05
N GLU A 256 -14.74 -1.35 6.36
CA GLU A 256 -14.60 -0.61 5.10
C GLU A 256 -13.78 0.68 5.31
N ARG A 257 -13.99 1.39 6.42
CA ARG A 257 -13.21 2.59 6.78
C ARG A 257 -11.78 2.22 7.15
N VAL A 258 -11.58 1.10 7.84
CA VAL A 258 -10.25 0.55 8.13
C VAL A 258 -9.53 0.20 6.83
N ARG A 259 -10.20 -0.51 5.92
CA ARG A 259 -9.69 -0.89 4.59
C ARG A 259 -9.21 0.33 3.82
N GLU A 260 -10.01 1.39 3.76
CA GLU A 260 -9.66 2.61 3.03
C GLU A 260 -8.36 3.24 3.55
N GLU A 261 -8.19 3.35 4.86
CA GLU A 261 -6.97 3.92 5.45
C GLU A 261 -5.75 3.00 5.24
N VAL A 262 -5.93 1.67 5.32
CA VAL A 262 -4.87 0.69 5.03
C VAL A 262 -4.46 0.71 3.56
N VAL A 263 -5.42 0.72 2.64
CA VAL A 263 -5.16 0.78 1.19
C VAL A 263 -4.44 2.08 0.84
N ARG A 264 -4.92 3.23 1.34
CA ARG A 264 -4.23 4.52 1.14
C ARG A 264 -2.81 4.51 1.69
N LEU A 265 -2.60 3.94 2.88
CA LEU A 265 -1.25 3.80 3.45
C LEU A 265 -0.34 2.95 2.54
N LEU A 266 -0.83 1.82 2.05
CA LEU A 266 -0.11 0.93 1.15
C LEU A 266 0.19 1.58 -0.21
N GLY A 267 -0.62 2.53 -0.65
CA GLY A 267 -0.38 3.32 -1.86
C GLY A 267 0.85 4.22 -1.77
N LEU A 268 1.28 4.60 -0.56
CA LEU A 268 2.40 5.51 -0.36
C LEU A 268 3.76 4.87 -0.74
N PRO A 269 4.75 5.65 -1.21
CA PRO A 269 6.09 5.15 -1.54
C PRO A 269 6.87 4.57 -0.36
N ARG A 270 6.50 4.90 0.89
CA ARG A 270 7.17 4.46 2.13
C ARG A 270 6.16 3.85 3.12
N ALA A 271 5.21 3.08 2.61
CA ALA A 271 4.21 2.37 3.41
C ALA A 271 4.85 1.44 4.46
N SER A 272 5.99 0.80 4.16
CA SER A 272 6.75 -0.01 5.12
C SER A 272 7.07 0.74 6.43
N ARG A 273 7.44 2.02 6.34
CA ARG A 273 7.65 2.90 7.52
C ARG A 273 6.36 3.11 8.31
N GLY A 274 5.24 3.28 7.61
CA GLY A 274 3.93 3.45 8.23
C GLY A 274 3.44 2.18 8.92
N LEU A 275 3.56 1.02 8.27
CA LEU A 275 3.24 -0.28 8.87
C LEU A 275 4.05 -0.51 10.15
N ARG A 276 5.34 -0.15 10.15
CA ARG A 276 6.18 -0.21 11.35
C ARG A 276 5.72 0.74 12.46
N GLU A 277 5.27 1.95 12.12
CA GLU A 277 4.73 2.88 13.13
C GLU A 277 3.37 2.40 13.66
N LEU A 278 2.48 1.87 12.80
CA LEU A 278 1.24 1.23 13.24
C LEU A 278 1.52 0.09 14.22
N ASP A 279 2.53 -0.73 13.95
CA ASP A 279 2.95 -1.83 14.81
C ASP A 279 3.46 -1.34 16.17
N ARG A 280 4.35 -0.34 16.20
CA ARG A 280 4.86 0.29 17.45
C ARG A 280 3.78 0.94 18.31
N LEU A 281 2.66 1.28 17.71
CA LEU A 281 1.50 1.86 18.38
C LEU A 281 0.47 0.80 18.80
N GLY A 282 0.65 -0.47 18.43
CA GLY A 282 -0.32 -1.54 18.67
C GLY A 282 -1.55 -1.48 17.77
N LEU A 283 -1.56 -0.57 16.78
CA LEU A 283 -2.68 -0.38 15.85
C LEU A 283 -2.76 -1.57 14.89
N LEU A 284 -1.62 -2.00 14.34
CA LEU A 284 -1.60 -3.09 13.36
C LEU A 284 -2.00 -4.44 13.98
N GLU A 285 -1.52 -4.74 15.18
CA GLU A 285 -1.88 -5.95 15.92
C GLU A 285 -3.37 -5.97 16.32
N THR A 286 -3.98 -4.81 16.53
CA THR A 286 -5.43 -4.73 16.77
C THR A 286 -6.24 -5.16 15.54
N LEU A 287 -5.75 -4.86 14.33
CA LEU A 287 -6.41 -5.18 13.07
C LEU A 287 -6.09 -6.61 12.56
N VAL A 288 -4.84 -7.02 12.78
CA VAL A 288 -4.27 -8.28 12.30
C VAL A 288 -3.52 -8.96 13.46
N PRO A 289 -4.23 -9.54 14.44
CA PRO A 289 -3.59 -10.21 15.60
C PRO A 289 -2.67 -11.37 15.19
N GLU A 290 -2.87 -11.94 13.99
CA GLU A 290 -2.06 -13.01 13.41
C GLU A 290 -0.58 -12.62 13.22
N ILE A 291 -0.24 -11.32 13.24
CA ILE A 291 1.16 -10.88 13.16
C ILE A 291 1.92 -11.02 14.49
N ALA A 292 1.22 -11.10 15.62
CA ALA A 292 1.88 -11.10 16.93
C ALA A 292 2.88 -12.28 17.09
N PRO A 293 2.52 -13.53 16.71
CA PRO A 293 3.46 -14.65 16.74
C PRO A 293 4.69 -14.49 15.84
N MET A 294 4.58 -13.72 14.74
CA MET A 294 5.68 -13.47 13.80
C MET A 294 6.83 -12.67 14.44
N LYS A 295 6.52 -11.86 15.47
CA LYS A 295 7.50 -11.02 16.18
C LYS A 295 8.44 -11.84 17.05
N SER A 296 7.93 -12.91 17.65
CA SER A 296 8.70 -13.82 18.50
C SER A 296 9.41 -14.94 17.74
N ALA A 297 9.00 -15.21 16.49
CA ALA A 297 9.54 -16.31 15.70
C ALA A 297 10.89 -15.96 15.05
N SER A 298 11.96 -16.63 15.48
CA SER A 298 13.27 -16.60 14.82
C SER A 298 13.29 -17.48 13.57
N GLN A 299 14.02 -17.07 12.53
CA GLN A 299 14.21 -17.85 11.31
C GLN A 299 15.58 -18.55 11.26
N PRO A 300 15.69 -19.74 10.65
CA PRO A 300 16.98 -20.38 10.42
C PRO A 300 17.83 -19.57 9.40
N LYS A 301 19.15 -19.78 9.40
CA LYS A 301 20.04 -19.24 8.35
C LYS A 301 19.50 -19.65 6.96
N PRO A 302 19.58 -18.79 5.93
CA PRO A 302 20.34 -17.55 5.85
C PRO A 302 19.62 -16.29 6.37
N HIS A 303 18.39 -16.40 6.87
CA HIS A 303 17.62 -15.23 7.31
C HIS A 303 18.30 -14.51 8.47
N ARG A 304 18.42 -13.18 8.36
CA ARG A 304 19.03 -12.32 9.38
C ARG A 304 18.01 -11.70 10.34
N PHE A 305 16.72 -11.89 10.07
CA PHE A 305 15.61 -11.17 10.70
C PHE A 305 14.56 -12.15 11.25
N SER A 306 13.82 -11.73 12.30
CA SER A 306 12.57 -12.41 12.73
C SER A 306 11.59 -12.49 11.56
N VAL A 307 10.59 -13.38 11.63
CA VAL A 307 9.55 -13.47 10.58
C VAL A 307 8.89 -12.11 10.33
N TRP A 308 8.54 -11.36 11.38
CA TRP A 308 7.92 -10.03 11.23
C TRP A 308 8.83 -9.00 10.52
N GLU A 309 10.07 -8.86 10.99
CA GLU A 309 11.03 -7.93 10.38
C GLU A 309 11.38 -8.31 8.94
N HIS A 310 11.41 -9.61 8.61
CA HIS A 310 11.54 -10.10 7.24
C HIS A 310 10.36 -9.64 6.38
N SER A 311 9.11 -9.87 6.81
CA SER A 311 7.91 -9.40 6.10
C SER A 311 7.90 -7.89 5.86
N LEU A 312 8.27 -7.07 6.85
CA LEU A 312 8.39 -5.62 6.68
C LEU A 312 9.46 -5.24 5.65
N LYS A 313 10.59 -5.97 5.62
CA LYS A 313 11.63 -5.79 4.61
C LYS A 313 11.20 -6.25 3.22
N THR A 314 10.38 -7.29 3.12
CA THR A 314 9.78 -7.70 1.85
C THR A 314 8.82 -6.63 1.32
N VAL A 315 8.08 -5.93 2.19
CA VAL A 315 7.28 -4.75 1.78
C VAL A 315 8.19 -3.61 1.30
N GLU A 316 9.27 -3.31 2.01
CA GLU A 316 10.27 -2.28 1.60
C GLU A 316 10.94 -2.63 0.25
N ALA A 317 11.24 -3.91 0.03
CA ALA A 317 11.76 -4.40 -1.24
C ALA A 317 10.71 -4.31 -2.35
N ALA A 318 9.44 -4.65 -2.09
CA ALA A 318 8.35 -4.49 -3.04
C ALA A 318 8.17 -3.00 -3.42
N GLU A 319 8.27 -2.08 -2.47
CA GLU A 319 8.27 -0.63 -2.73
C GLU A 319 9.39 -0.20 -3.66
N SER A 320 10.61 -0.65 -3.36
CA SER A 320 11.80 -0.35 -4.15
C SER A 320 11.70 -0.92 -5.57
N LEU A 321 11.17 -2.14 -5.70
CA LEU A 321 10.93 -2.81 -6.98
C LEU A 321 9.88 -2.07 -7.80
N LEU A 322 8.75 -1.70 -7.19
CA LEU A 322 7.67 -0.96 -7.81
C LEU A 322 8.07 0.44 -8.27
N ALA A 323 9.02 1.08 -7.57
CA ALA A 323 9.62 2.35 -7.98
C ALA A 323 10.69 2.17 -9.08
N GLY A 324 11.31 0.98 -9.15
CA GLY A 324 12.38 0.63 -10.08
C GLY A 324 11.95 -0.28 -11.25
N LEU A 325 10.65 -0.39 -11.56
CA LEU A 325 10.14 -1.32 -12.59
C LEU A 325 10.79 -1.11 -13.97
N ALA A 326 11.20 0.12 -14.29
CA ALA A 326 11.90 0.43 -15.53
C ALA A 326 13.20 -0.39 -15.73
N ALA A 327 13.82 -0.89 -14.65
CA ALA A 327 15.02 -1.71 -14.73
C ALA A 327 14.75 -3.19 -15.10
N LEU A 328 13.49 -3.62 -15.14
CA LEU A 328 13.09 -5.00 -15.49
C LEU A 328 12.89 -5.16 -17.01
N THR A 329 13.77 -4.59 -17.82
CA THR A 329 13.75 -4.74 -19.29
C THR A 329 13.89 -6.22 -19.69
N PRO A 330 13.14 -6.72 -20.70
CA PRO A 330 12.17 -6.03 -21.57
C PRO A 330 10.71 -6.06 -21.07
N TYR A 331 10.49 -6.33 -19.78
CA TYR A 331 9.15 -6.51 -19.18
C TYR A 331 8.57 -5.25 -18.53
N ALA A 332 9.35 -4.16 -18.46
CA ALA A 332 9.02 -2.97 -17.68
C ALA A 332 7.63 -2.39 -17.95
N GLU A 333 7.28 -2.13 -19.22
CA GLU A 333 5.99 -1.51 -19.59
C GLU A 333 4.81 -2.42 -19.27
N GLU A 334 4.94 -3.71 -19.60
CA GLU A 334 3.92 -4.71 -19.33
C GLU A 334 3.67 -4.88 -17.82
N LEU A 335 4.75 -4.93 -17.03
CA LEU A 335 4.65 -5.03 -15.57
C LEU A 335 4.10 -3.75 -14.96
N ALA A 336 4.42 -2.57 -15.51
CA ALA A 336 3.86 -1.30 -15.07
C ALA A 336 2.34 -1.25 -15.28
N ALA A 337 1.86 -1.68 -16.46
CA ALA A 337 0.44 -1.81 -16.75
C ALA A 337 -0.24 -2.84 -15.84
N HIS A 338 0.41 -4.00 -15.62
CA HIS A 338 -0.09 -5.05 -14.73
C HIS A 338 -0.27 -4.55 -13.29
N VAL A 339 0.75 -3.93 -12.68
CA VAL A 339 0.64 -3.48 -11.28
C VAL A 339 -0.34 -2.31 -11.09
N ALA A 340 -0.68 -1.60 -12.18
CA ALA A 340 -1.67 -0.54 -12.19
C ALA A 340 -3.12 -1.07 -12.26
N GLU A 341 -3.32 -2.35 -12.59
CA GLU A 341 -4.65 -2.93 -12.77
C GLU A 341 -5.50 -2.82 -11.48
N PRO A 342 -6.72 -2.27 -11.57
CA PRO A 342 -7.66 -2.22 -10.46
C PRO A 342 -8.18 -3.62 -10.07
N LEU A 343 -8.30 -3.86 -8.77
CA LEU A 343 -8.89 -5.06 -8.18
C LEU A 343 -10.19 -4.76 -7.39
N GLY A 344 -10.68 -3.51 -7.44
CA GLY A 344 -11.85 -3.04 -6.69
C GLY A 344 -11.49 -2.26 -5.43
N ASP A 345 -12.43 -1.48 -4.89
CA ASP A 345 -12.27 -0.72 -3.63
C ASP A 345 -11.01 0.18 -3.57
N ARG A 346 -10.63 0.80 -4.71
CA ARG A 346 -9.40 1.59 -4.90
C ARG A 346 -8.08 0.80 -4.74
N LEU A 347 -8.17 -0.51 -4.57
CA LEU A 347 -7.04 -1.42 -4.52
C LEU A 347 -6.59 -1.73 -5.96
N THR A 348 -5.29 -1.71 -6.17
CA THR A 348 -4.66 -2.17 -7.42
C THR A 348 -3.67 -3.29 -7.13
N ARG A 349 -3.19 -4.01 -8.16
CA ARG A 349 -2.18 -5.06 -7.99
C ARG A 349 -0.92 -4.59 -7.26
N ARG A 350 -0.53 -3.31 -7.41
CA ARG A 350 0.53 -2.66 -6.61
C ARG A 350 0.30 -2.77 -5.10
N HIS A 351 -0.93 -2.49 -4.66
CA HIS A 351 -1.31 -2.59 -3.24
C HIS A 351 -1.33 -4.05 -2.79
N LEU A 352 -1.89 -4.93 -3.64
CA LEU A 352 -1.93 -6.36 -3.39
C LEU A 352 -0.54 -6.96 -3.20
N LEU A 353 0.43 -6.58 -4.03
CA LEU A 353 1.82 -7.03 -3.93
C LEU A 353 2.42 -6.71 -2.56
N LYS A 354 2.15 -5.53 -2.01
CA LYS A 354 2.61 -5.14 -0.67
C LYS A 354 1.88 -5.91 0.44
N LEU A 355 0.58 -6.20 0.29
CA LEU A 355 -0.15 -7.06 1.22
C LEU A 355 0.38 -8.49 1.20
N ALA A 356 0.61 -9.05 0.01
CA ALA A 356 1.20 -10.38 -0.15
C ALA A 356 2.61 -10.43 0.43
N ALA A 357 3.44 -9.40 0.20
CA ALA A 357 4.75 -9.25 0.83
C ALA A 357 4.67 -9.27 2.37
N LEU A 358 3.67 -8.59 2.95
CA LEU A 358 3.46 -8.58 4.39
C LEU A 358 3.05 -9.95 4.94
N PHE A 359 2.25 -10.72 4.19
CA PHE A 359 1.60 -11.94 4.68
C PHE A 359 2.17 -13.26 4.14
N HIS A 360 3.12 -13.26 3.20
CA HIS A 360 3.61 -14.49 2.55
C HIS A 360 4.06 -15.57 3.55
N ASP A 361 4.65 -15.14 4.67
CA ASP A 361 5.20 -15.99 5.72
C ASP A 361 4.37 -16.00 7.03
N ILE A 362 3.12 -15.51 6.99
CA ILE A 362 2.31 -15.26 8.20
C ILE A 362 2.09 -16.51 9.08
N ALA A 363 2.13 -17.71 8.49
CA ALA A 363 1.92 -18.97 9.21
C ALA A 363 3.21 -19.71 9.61
N LYS A 364 4.40 -19.16 9.37
CA LYS A 364 5.66 -19.76 9.84
C LYS A 364 5.65 -20.03 11.36
N PRO A 365 5.16 -19.13 12.24
CA PRO A 365 5.13 -19.40 13.68
C PRO A 365 4.34 -20.66 14.07
N GLN A 366 3.19 -20.88 13.44
CA GLN A 366 2.24 -21.96 13.73
C GLN A 366 2.74 -23.32 13.23
N THR A 367 3.47 -23.32 12.12
CA THR A 367 3.97 -24.53 11.45
C THR A 367 5.41 -24.89 11.82
N ARG A 368 5.97 -24.22 12.83
CA ARG A 368 7.34 -24.41 13.27
C ARG A 368 7.55 -25.81 13.86
N GLN A 369 8.38 -26.61 13.21
CA GLN A 369 8.78 -27.94 13.65
C GLN A 369 10.31 -28.03 13.77
N VAL A 370 10.81 -28.88 14.67
CA VAL A 370 12.23 -29.20 14.78
C VAL A 370 12.44 -30.63 14.28
N ILE A 371 13.11 -30.77 13.15
CA ILE A 371 13.37 -32.06 12.49
C ILE A 371 14.89 -32.17 12.32
N ASP A 372 15.50 -33.21 12.87
CA ASP A 372 16.95 -33.45 12.87
C ASP A 372 17.77 -32.25 13.39
N GLY A 373 17.28 -31.61 14.46
CA GLY A 373 17.92 -30.42 15.06
C GLY A 373 17.81 -29.15 14.20
N ARG A 374 17.10 -29.18 13.07
CA ARG A 374 16.86 -28.02 12.19
C ARG A 374 15.41 -27.56 12.28
N ILE A 375 15.22 -26.26 12.34
CA ILE A 375 13.89 -25.65 12.29
C ILE A 375 13.36 -25.72 10.86
N ARG A 376 12.15 -26.25 10.69
CA ARG A 376 11.40 -26.29 9.43
C ARG A 376 10.00 -25.72 9.63
N PHE A 377 9.39 -25.23 8.55
CA PHE A 377 8.04 -24.65 8.54
C PHE A 377 7.21 -25.38 7.48
N ILE A 378 6.77 -26.60 7.78
CA ILE A 378 6.11 -27.46 6.79
C ILE A 378 4.63 -27.04 6.68
N GLY A 379 4.16 -26.74 5.46
CA GLY A 379 2.76 -26.39 5.20
C GLY A 379 2.38 -24.92 5.51
N HIS A 380 3.35 -24.05 5.80
CA HIS A 380 3.09 -22.64 6.11
C HIS A 380 2.50 -21.85 4.93
N ASP A 381 2.71 -22.32 3.71
CA ASP A 381 2.11 -21.79 2.50
C ASP A 381 0.60 -22.02 2.48
N LEU A 382 0.13 -23.24 2.80
CA LEU A 382 -1.30 -23.58 2.85
C LEU A 382 -2.01 -22.92 4.04
N GLU A 383 -1.42 -22.99 5.24
CA GLU A 383 -1.99 -22.34 6.42
C GLU A 383 -1.95 -20.81 6.29
N GLY A 384 -0.85 -20.26 5.74
CA GLY A 384 -0.71 -18.83 5.48
C GLY A 384 -1.74 -18.33 4.48
N ALA A 385 -2.04 -19.11 3.44
CA ALA A 385 -3.08 -18.80 2.47
C ALA A 385 -4.47 -18.71 3.13
N ALA A 386 -4.79 -19.64 4.03
CA ALA A 386 -6.04 -19.62 4.79
C ALA A 386 -6.15 -18.38 5.69
N LEU A 387 -5.07 -18.02 6.39
CA LEU A 387 -5.00 -16.81 7.21
C LEU A 387 -5.13 -15.54 6.36
N ALA A 388 -4.41 -15.45 5.24
CA ALA A 388 -4.47 -14.30 4.34
C ALA A 388 -5.88 -14.09 3.75
N ARG A 389 -6.58 -15.18 3.40
CA ARG A 389 -7.99 -15.15 3.00
C ARG A 389 -8.90 -14.63 4.11
N ALA A 390 -8.71 -15.11 5.34
CA ALA A 390 -9.50 -14.67 6.49
C ALA A 390 -9.29 -13.17 6.79
N ILE A 391 -8.04 -12.70 6.75
CA ILE A 391 -7.68 -11.29 6.92
C ILE A 391 -8.29 -10.44 5.80
N GLY A 392 -8.17 -10.86 4.55
CA GLY A 392 -8.74 -10.15 3.41
C GLY A 392 -10.26 -9.99 3.50
N ARG A 393 -10.98 -11.05 3.93
CA ARG A 393 -12.42 -10.99 4.20
C ARG A 393 -12.76 -10.08 5.37
N ARG A 394 -11.97 -10.13 6.46
CA ARG A 394 -12.16 -9.27 7.64
C ARG A 394 -11.96 -7.78 7.29
N LEU A 395 -11.02 -7.48 6.40
CA LEU A 395 -10.80 -6.14 5.84
C LEU A 395 -11.78 -5.79 4.71
N LYS A 396 -12.78 -6.64 4.41
CA LYS A 396 -13.78 -6.40 3.36
C LYS A 396 -13.14 -6.09 1.99
N LEU A 397 -12.03 -6.75 1.65
CA LEU A 397 -11.49 -6.66 0.29
C LEU A 397 -12.47 -7.31 -0.70
N SER A 398 -12.47 -6.84 -1.95
CA SER A 398 -13.21 -7.48 -3.04
C SER A 398 -12.89 -8.98 -3.15
N GLY A 399 -13.84 -9.80 -3.61
CA GLY A 399 -13.63 -11.24 -3.77
C GLY A 399 -12.40 -11.55 -4.64
N ARG A 400 -12.23 -10.80 -5.73
CA ARG A 400 -11.07 -10.88 -6.63
C ARG A 400 -9.76 -10.60 -5.89
N ALA A 401 -9.70 -9.57 -5.05
CA ALA A 401 -8.50 -9.23 -4.28
C ALA A 401 -8.21 -10.28 -3.20
N VAL A 402 -9.24 -10.83 -2.53
CA VAL A 402 -9.09 -11.91 -1.55
C VAL A 402 -8.52 -13.18 -2.20
N ASP A 403 -9.06 -13.57 -3.34
CA ASP A 403 -8.61 -14.77 -4.06
C ASP A 403 -7.19 -14.61 -4.58
N ALA A 404 -6.85 -13.44 -5.13
CA ALA A 404 -5.50 -13.15 -5.58
C ALA A 404 -4.50 -13.12 -4.40
N LEU A 405 -4.84 -12.49 -3.27
CA LEU A 405 -4.00 -12.49 -2.07
C LEU A 405 -3.74 -13.92 -1.57
N GLU A 406 -4.79 -14.73 -1.46
CA GLU A 406 -4.69 -16.11 -1.01
C GLU A 406 -3.81 -16.95 -1.95
N ARG A 407 -4.00 -16.82 -3.26
CA ARG A 407 -3.21 -17.51 -4.29
C ARG A 407 -1.72 -17.13 -4.23
N LEU A 408 -1.42 -15.84 -4.03
CA LEU A 408 -0.04 -15.38 -3.89
C LEU A 408 0.64 -15.96 -2.65
N VAL A 409 -0.05 -15.96 -1.51
CA VAL A 409 0.49 -16.55 -0.28
C VAL A 409 0.59 -18.07 -0.39
N ARG A 410 -0.37 -18.76 -1.01
CA ARG A 410 -0.31 -20.21 -1.24
C ARG A 410 0.89 -20.63 -2.07
N HIS A 411 1.29 -19.83 -3.04
CA HIS A 411 2.29 -20.22 -4.03
C HIS A 411 3.64 -19.53 -3.90
N HIS A 412 3.86 -18.72 -2.86
CA HIS A 412 5.07 -17.89 -2.70
C HIS A 412 6.39 -18.69 -2.75
N LEU A 413 6.40 -19.97 -2.36
CA LEU A 413 7.57 -20.84 -2.45
C LEU A 413 7.85 -21.40 -3.86
N ARG A 414 6.87 -21.37 -4.77
CA ARG A 414 6.97 -22.05 -6.08
C ARG A 414 8.14 -21.54 -6.93
N PRO A 415 8.39 -20.22 -7.08
CA PRO A 415 9.55 -19.75 -7.83
C PRO A 415 10.87 -20.28 -7.22
N MET A 416 10.95 -20.34 -5.89
CA MET A 416 12.11 -20.89 -5.19
C MET A 416 12.31 -22.38 -5.47
N HIS A 417 11.25 -23.20 -5.42
CA HIS A 417 11.31 -24.62 -5.75
C HIS A 417 11.73 -24.87 -7.21
N LEU A 418 11.22 -24.06 -8.14
CA LEU A 418 11.62 -24.11 -9.55
C LEU A 418 13.10 -23.74 -9.75
N GLY A 419 13.66 -22.86 -8.91
CA GLY A 419 15.08 -22.50 -8.96
C GLY A 419 16.03 -23.54 -8.36
N GLN A 420 15.51 -24.56 -7.67
CA GLN A 420 16.31 -25.63 -7.09
C GLN A 420 16.52 -26.81 -8.03
N VAL A 421 15.69 -26.94 -9.07
CA VAL A 421 15.87 -27.97 -10.10
C VAL A 421 16.83 -27.49 -11.17
N ALA A 422 17.58 -28.42 -11.78
CA ALA A 422 18.56 -28.09 -12.80
C ALA A 422 17.93 -27.44 -14.04
N GLU A 423 16.73 -27.88 -14.41
CA GLU A 423 15.98 -27.37 -15.55
C GLU A 423 14.47 -27.34 -15.26
N VAL A 424 13.82 -26.22 -15.56
CA VAL A 424 12.37 -26.10 -15.44
C VAL A 424 11.70 -26.74 -16.66
N THR A 425 11.12 -27.92 -16.48
CA THR A 425 10.40 -28.62 -17.57
C THR A 425 9.22 -27.81 -18.09
N ARG A 426 8.87 -27.98 -19.39
CA ARG A 426 7.67 -27.36 -20.00
C ARG A 426 6.40 -27.66 -19.20
N ARG A 427 6.26 -28.89 -18.69
CA ARG A 427 5.12 -29.29 -17.87
C ARG A 427 5.06 -28.56 -16.52
N ALA A 428 6.20 -28.36 -15.87
CA ALA A 428 6.25 -27.60 -14.61
C ALA A 428 5.90 -26.13 -14.84
N ARG A 429 6.37 -25.54 -15.94
CA ARG A 429 6.04 -24.18 -16.39
C ARG A 429 4.54 -24.03 -16.69
N TYR A 430 3.97 -24.94 -17.49
CA TYR A 430 2.54 -24.96 -17.79
C TYR A 430 1.68 -25.01 -16.52
N ARG A 431 1.99 -25.93 -15.60
CA ARG A 431 1.28 -26.01 -14.31
C ARG A 431 1.44 -24.73 -13.50
N PHE A 432 2.62 -24.12 -13.49
CA PHE A 432 2.85 -22.85 -12.81
C PHE A 432 1.89 -21.77 -13.31
N PHE A 433 1.80 -21.55 -14.62
CA PHE A 433 0.92 -20.51 -15.18
C PHE A 433 -0.56 -20.86 -15.12
N ARG A 434 -0.93 -22.13 -15.34
CA ARG A 434 -2.31 -22.58 -15.20
C ARG A 434 -2.86 -22.35 -13.79
N ASP A 435 -2.09 -22.71 -12.77
CA ASP A 435 -2.54 -22.58 -11.37
C ASP A 435 -2.59 -21.12 -10.92
N LEU A 436 -1.71 -20.26 -11.47
CA LEU A 436 -1.58 -18.86 -11.09
C LEU A 436 -2.41 -17.90 -11.93
N GLY A 437 -2.71 -18.24 -13.18
CA GLY A 437 -3.35 -17.34 -14.14
C GLY A 437 -2.60 -16.01 -14.25
N ASP A 438 -3.35 -14.91 -14.11
CA ASP A 438 -2.79 -13.56 -14.19
C ASP A 438 -1.92 -13.20 -12.97
N GLU A 439 -2.10 -13.87 -11.82
CA GLU A 439 -1.29 -13.65 -10.61
C GLU A 439 0.14 -14.20 -10.73
N ALA A 440 0.47 -14.89 -11.82
CA ALA A 440 1.83 -15.40 -12.04
C ALA A 440 2.85 -14.25 -12.03
N ARG A 441 2.53 -13.12 -12.67
CA ARG A 441 3.41 -11.94 -12.71
C ARG A 441 3.55 -11.30 -11.34
N ASP A 442 2.47 -11.21 -10.56
CA ASP A 442 2.51 -10.73 -9.17
C ASP A 442 3.42 -11.61 -8.29
N LEU A 443 3.31 -12.93 -8.44
CA LEU A 443 4.12 -13.89 -7.69
C LEU A 443 5.61 -13.77 -8.02
N LEU A 444 5.93 -13.53 -9.29
CA LEU A 444 7.30 -13.34 -9.76
C LEU A 444 7.91 -12.04 -9.20
N LEU A 445 7.13 -10.96 -9.13
CA LEU A 445 7.55 -9.72 -8.46
C LEU A 445 7.72 -9.93 -6.95
N LEU A 446 6.81 -10.68 -6.32
CA LEU A 446 6.91 -11.04 -4.91
C LEU A 446 8.19 -11.84 -4.62
N ALA A 447 8.56 -12.80 -5.48
CA ALA A 447 9.77 -13.58 -5.33
C ALA A 447 11.05 -12.74 -5.38
N LEU A 448 11.10 -11.72 -6.26
CA LEU A 448 12.23 -10.77 -6.30
C LEU A 448 12.31 -9.95 -5.01
N ALA A 449 11.16 -9.48 -4.51
CA ALA A 449 11.10 -8.71 -3.27
C ALA A 449 11.51 -9.56 -2.05
N ASP A 450 11.04 -10.80 -1.97
CA ASP A 450 11.34 -11.73 -0.89
C ASP A 450 12.82 -12.12 -0.86
N ALA A 451 13.37 -12.48 -2.01
CA ALA A 451 14.80 -12.79 -2.14
C ALA A 451 15.69 -11.59 -1.73
N ALA A 452 15.27 -10.36 -2.04
CA ALA A 452 15.98 -9.15 -1.61
C ALA A 452 15.94 -8.97 -0.08
N ALA A 453 14.79 -9.25 0.54
CA ALA A 453 14.58 -9.09 1.98
C ALA A 453 15.42 -10.05 2.84
N VAL A 454 15.77 -11.24 2.33
CA VAL A 454 16.59 -12.23 3.06
C VAL A 454 17.91 -11.64 3.56
N ARG A 455 18.59 -10.83 2.72
CA ARG A 455 19.88 -10.21 3.03
C ARG A 455 19.83 -8.68 3.18
N GLY A 456 18.72 -8.06 2.78
CA GLY A 456 18.59 -6.61 2.67
C GLY A 456 19.25 -6.05 1.41
N ASP A 457 19.26 -6.82 0.33
CA ASP A 457 19.78 -6.40 -0.97
C ASP A 457 18.75 -5.54 -1.71
N SER A 458 19.16 -4.89 -2.80
CA SER A 458 18.21 -4.26 -3.72
C SER A 458 17.48 -5.34 -4.55
N PRO A 459 16.15 -5.29 -4.74
CA PRO A 459 15.45 -6.19 -5.65
C PRO A 459 15.95 -6.07 -7.10
N ILE A 460 16.48 -4.91 -7.50
CA ILE A 460 17.12 -4.73 -8.81
C ILE A 460 18.48 -5.41 -8.88
N ALA A 461 19.21 -5.51 -7.77
CA ALA A 461 20.42 -6.33 -7.71
C ALA A 461 20.07 -7.83 -7.78
N VAL A 462 18.99 -8.25 -7.12
CA VAL A 462 18.47 -9.63 -7.22
C VAL A 462 18.03 -9.95 -8.65
N TRP A 463 17.38 -9.01 -9.34
CA TRP A 463 17.03 -9.15 -10.77
C TRP A 463 18.24 -9.44 -11.67
N ARG A 464 19.42 -8.91 -11.34
CA ARG A 464 20.68 -9.17 -12.07
C ARG A 464 21.42 -10.43 -11.62
N SER A 465 20.89 -11.14 -10.64
CA SER A 465 21.47 -12.37 -10.07
C SER A 465 20.92 -13.63 -10.74
N PRO A 466 21.45 -14.84 -10.44
CA PRO A 466 20.86 -16.09 -10.92
C PRO A 466 19.37 -16.25 -10.59
N SER A 467 18.92 -15.78 -9.41
CA SER A 467 17.49 -15.80 -9.05
C SER A 467 16.66 -14.91 -9.98
N GLY A 468 17.20 -13.77 -10.41
CA GLY A 468 16.55 -12.90 -11.38
C GLY A 468 16.47 -13.50 -12.77
N ARG A 469 17.46 -14.29 -13.20
CA ARG A 469 17.41 -15.02 -14.48
C ARG A 469 16.24 -16.00 -14.53
N LEU A 470 16.03 -16.79 -13.48
CA LEU A 470 14.85 -17.66 -13.40
C LEU A 470 13.54 -16.87 -13.54
N VAL A 471 13.44 -15.72 -12.86
CA VAL A 471 12.25 -14.86 -12.96
C VAL A 471 12.08 -14.33 -14.39
N ALA A 472 13.16 -13.91 -15.04
CA ALA A 472 13.14 -13.46 -16.44
C ALA A 472 12.71 -14.58 -17.40
N ASP A 473 13.20 -15.81 -17.19
CA ASP A 473 12.84 -16.98 -18.00
C ASP A 473 11.36 -17.33 -17.84
N LEU A 474 10.82 -17.24 -16.61
CA LEU A 474 9.39 -17.43 -16.36
C LEU A 474 8.57 -16.30 -16.99
N LEU A 475 8.99 -15.04 -16.91
CA LEU A 475 8.29 -13.94 -17.57
C LEU A 475 8.28 -14.10 -19.11
N SER A 476 9.37 -14.59 -19.72
CA SER A 476 9.40 -14.93 -21.15
C SER A 476 8.40 -16.04 -21.47
N GLY A 477 8.44 -17.12 -20.69
CA GLY A 477 7.52 -18.25 -20.85
C GLY A 477 6.05 -17.87 -20.74
N TRP A 478 5.71 -16.91 -19.86
CA TRP A 478 4.34 -16.41 -19.75
C TRP A 478 3.85 -15.74 -21.04
N ARG A 479 4.72 -14.98 -21.73
CA ARG A 479 4.39 -14.34 -23.02
C ARG A 479 4.16 -15.38 -24.11
N GLU A 480 5.04 -16.38 -24.19
CA GLU A 480 4.93 -17.50 -25.13
C GLU A 480 3.63 -18.29 -24.89
N ASP A 481 3.35 -18.65 -23.64
CA ASP A 481 2.16 -19.41 -23.26
C ASP A 481 0.87 -18.63 -23.53
N ARG A 482 0.85 -17.29 -23.41
CA ARG A 482 -0.33 -16.49 -23.80
C ARG A 482 -0.59 -16.49 -25.29
N ILE A 483 0.47 -16.48 -26.12
CA ILE A 483 0.34 -16.60 -27.57
C ILE A 483 -0.25 -17.97 -27.91
N GLN A 484 0.26 -19.04 -27.30
CA GLN A 484 -0.27 -20.38 -27.50
C GLN A 484 -1.69 -20.54 -26.97
N ALA A 485 -1.99 -19.96 -25.80
CA ALA A 485 -3.32 -20.05 -25.21
C ALA A 485 -4.39 -19.28 -25.99
N ALA A 486 -4.01 -18.31 -26.82
CA ALA A 486 -4.93 -17.65 -27.75
C ALA A 486 -5.31 -18.56 -28.95
N ALA A 487 -4.58 -19.67 -29.17
CA ALA A 487 -4.94 -20.63 -30.21
C ALA A 487 -6.29 -21.32 -29.89
N PRO A 488 -7.14 -21.52 -30.90
CA PRO A 488 -8.40 -22.24 -30.71
C PRO A 488 -8.13 -23.67 -30.23
N PRO A 489 -8.97 -24.23 -29.35
CA PRO A 489 -8.85 -25.64 -28.95
C PRO A 489 -8.86 -26.56 -30.17
N LEU A 490 -7.96 -27.53 -30.22
CA LEU A 490 -7.90 -28.52 -31.31
C LEU A 490 -9.11 -29.46 -31.36
N VAL A 491 -9.81 -29.62 -30.23
CA VAL A 491 -10.99 -30.49 -30.08
C VAL A 491 -12.06 -29.80 -29.25
N ARG A 492 -13.33 -30.02 -29.61
CA ARG A 492 -14.52 -29.53 -28.90
C ARG A 492 -15.20 -30.65 -28.11
N GLY A 493 -16.10 -30.27 -27.20
CA GLY A 493 -16.79 -31.22 -26.32
C GLY A 493 -17.59 -32.26 -27.10
N GLU A 494 -18.28 -31.83 -28.16
CA GLU A 494 -19.08 -32.70 -29.04
C GLU A 494 -18.21 -33.77 -29.70
N GLU A 495 -16.98 -33.42 -30.06
CA GLU A 495 -16.05 -34.31 -30.74
C GLU A 495 -15.46 -35.35 -29.78
N VAL A 496 -15.16 -34.94 -28.55
CA VAL A 496 -14.74 -35.86 -27.47
C VAL A 496 -15.89 -36.80 -27.10
N MET A 497 -17.12 -36.30 -27.00
CA MET A 497 -18.30 -37.13 -26.74
C MET A 497 -18.51 -38.17 -27.85
N ALA A 498 -18.45 -37.75 -29.12
CA ALA A 498 -18.61 -38.64 -30.27
C ALA A 498 -17.48 -39.68 -30.38
N ALA A 499 -16.22 -39.27 -30.21
CA ALA A 499 -15.07 -40.16 -30.34
C ALA A 499 -15.02 -41.26 -29.27
N PHE A 500 -15.56 -40.98 -28.08
CA PHE A 500 -15.41 -41.85 -26.91
C PHE A 500 -16.73 -42.41 -26.35
N GLY A 501 -17.87 -42.10 -26.99
CA GLY A 501 -19.19 -42.55 -26.55
C GLY A 501 -19.56 -42.04 -25.15
N LEU A 502 -19.14 -40.82 -24.80
CA LEU A 502 -19.35 -40.26 -23.47
C LEU A 502 -20.57 -39.32 -23.44
N PRO A 503 -21.43 -39.39 -22.41
CA PRO A 503 -22.45 -38.37 -22.18
C PRO A 503 -21.81 -37.05 -21.70
N PRO A 504 -22.53 -35.91 -21.82
CA PRO A 504 -22.05 -34.64 -21.26
C PRO A 504 -21.84 -34.77 -19.74
N GLY A 505 -20.66 -34.39 -19.27
CA GLY A 505 -20.32 -34.50 -17.84
C GLY A 505 -18.86 -34.21 -17.51
N PRO A 506 -18.47 -34.37 -16.23
CA PRO A 506 -17.12 -34.03 -15.74
C PRO A 506 -15.97 -34.71 -16.49
N GLU A 507 -16.17 -35.95 -16.96
CA GLU A 507 -15.15 -36.69 -17.70
C GLU A 507 -14.83 -36.05 -19.07
N VAL A 508 -15.84 -35.50 -19.76
CA VAL A 508 -15.62 -34.75 -21.00
C VAL A 508 -14.80 -33.49 -20.71
N GLY A 509 -15.13 -32.76 -19.64
CA GLY A 509 -14.37 -31.59 -19.20
C GLY A 509 -12.91 -31.94 -18.87
N ARG A 510 -12.66 -33.08 -18.23
CA ARG A 510 -11.31 -33.58 -17.92
C ARG A 510 -10.52 -33.91 -19.19
N LEU A 511 -11.14 -34.58 -20.17
CA LEU A 511 -10.50 -34.90 -21.44
C LEU A 511 -10.20 -33.65 -22.27
N LEU A 512 -11.11 -32.68 -22.29
CA LEU A 512 -10.87 -31.37 -22.92
C LEU A 512 -9.67 -30.66 -22.26
N ALA A 513 -9.59 -30.67 -20.93
CA ALA A 513 -8.46 -30.09 -20.21
C ALA A 513 -7.13 -30.81 -20.52
N LEU A 514 -7.15 -32.15 -20.68
CA LEU A 514 -5.96 -32.92 -21.06
C LEU A 514 -5.52 -32.65 -22.50
N ALA A 515 -6.46 -32.57 -23.44
CA ALA A 515 -6.15 -32.22 -24.83
C ALA A 515 -5.57 -30.80 -24.90
N ARG A 516 -6.13 -29.88 -24.11
CA ARG A 516 -5.61 -28.52 -24.02
C ARG A 516 -4.21 -28.46 -23.41
N GLU A 517 -3.93 -29.19 -22.33
CA GLU A 517 -2.57 -29.32 -21.77
C GLU A 517 -1.60 -29.86 -22.83
N ALA A 518 -1.98 -30.89 -23.59
CA ALA A 518 -1.13 -31.46 -24.63
C ALA A 518 -0.87 -30.48 -25.79
N GLN A 519 -1.90 -29.73 -26.21
CA GLN A 519 -1.79 -28.68 -27.22
C GLN A 519 -0.83 -27.57 -26.77
N ASP A 520 -1.05 -27.04 -25.56
CA ASP A 520 -0.24 -25.94 -25.02
C ASP A 520 1.24 -26.38 -24.80
N LEU A 521 1.48 -27.67 -24.56
CA LEU A 521 2.83 -28.24 -24.46
C LEU A 521 3.48 -28.55 -25.83
N GLY A 522 2.74 -28.39 -26.94
CA GLY A 522 3.17 -28.74 -28.29
C GLY A 522 3.31 -30.25 -28.52
N GLN A 523 2.63 -31.07 -27.71
CA GLN A 523 2.60 -32.52 -27.86
C GLN A 523 1.67 -32.96 -28.99
N VAL A 524 0.67 -32.13 -29.30
CA VAL A 524 -0.29 -32.33 -30.37
C VAL A 524 -0.50 -30.99 -31.09
N SER A 525 -0.72 -31.06 -32.39
CA SER A 525 -0.85 -29.91 -33.29
C SER A 525 -2.10 -29.98 -34.17
N THR A 526 -2.72 -31.16 -34.26
CA THR A 526 -3.95 -31.38 -35.02
C THR A 526 -5.05 -31.99 -34.14
N ARG A 527 -6.29 -31.87 -34.62
CA ARG A 527 -7.46 -32.51 -34.02
C ARG A 527 -7.27 -34.01 -33.83
N ASP A 528 -6.78 -34.69 -34.85
CA ASP A 528 -6.67 -36.15 -34.84
C ASP A 528 -5.53 -36.62 -33.92
N GLU A 529 -4.42 -35.89 -33.87
CA GLU A 529 -3.37 -36.10 -32.87
C GLU A 529 -3.90 -35.93 -31.44
N ALA A 530 -4.73 -34.91 -31.20
CA ALA A 530 -5.34 -34.69 -29.89
C ALA A 530 -6.28 -35.83 -29.49
N LEU A 531 -7.13 -36.33 -30.40
CA LEU A 531 -8.01 -37.48 -30.12
C LEU A 531 -7.21 -38.76 -29.86
N ALA A 532 -6.17 -39.04 -30.66
CA ALA A 532 -5.30 -40.20 -30.46
C ALA A 532 -4.55 -40.12 -29.11
N TYR A 533 -4.07 -38.93 -28.74
CA TYR A 533 -3.44 -38.69 -27.44
C TYR A 533 -4.40 -38.98 -26.28
N LEU A 534 -5.66 -38.53 -26.38
CA LEU A 534 -6.68 -38.80 -25.37
C LEU A 534 -7.00 -40.29 -25.27
N GLU A 535 -7.08 -41.01 -26.39
CA GLU A 535 -7.33 -42.45 -26.41
C GLU A 535 -6.21 -43.21 -25.68
N ALA A 536 -4.95 -42.89 -25.98
CA ALA A 536 -3.79 -43.49 -25.34
C ALA A 536 -3.81 -43.26 -23.81
N ARG A 537 -4.10 -42.03 -23.37
CA ARG A 537 -4.21 -41.69 -21.94
C ARG A 537 -5.35 -42.41 -21.22
N ARG A 538 -6.48 -42.64 -21.89
CA ARG A 538 -7.60 -43.39 -21.31
C ARG A 538 -7.25 -44.86 -21.14
N LYS A 539 -6.57 -45.48 -22.12
CA LYS A 539 -6.11 -46.88 -22.02
C LYS A 539 -5.13 -47.07 -20.86
N SER A 540 -4.13 -46.19 -20.71
CA SER A 540 -3.18 -46.27 -19.59
C SER A 540 -3.82 -46.14 -18.21
N ARG A 541 -4.86 -45.30 -18.07
CA ARG A 541 -5.57 -45.17 -16.78
C ARG A 541 -6.37 -46.41 -16.43
N LEU A 542 -7.04 -47.02 -17.41
CA LEU A 542 -7.82 -48.24 -17.20
C LEU A 542 -6.92 -49.42 -16.79
N THR A 543 -5.68 -49.47 -17.29
CA THR A 543 -4.68 -50.45 -16.84
C THR A 543 -4.19 -50.16 -15.41
N GLU A 544 -3.91 -48.90 -15.05
CA GLU A 544 -3.50 -48.52 -13.69
C GLU A 544 -4.61 -48.77 -12.64
N GLU A 545 -5.88 -48.54 -12.99
CA GLU A 545 -7.05 -48.81 -12.13
C GLU A 545 -7.31 -50.32 -11.98
N ALA A 546 -7.01 -51.13 -13.01
CA ALA A 546 -7.13 -52.58 -12.96
C ALA A 546 -5.98 -53.27 -12.20
N GLU A 547 -4.80 -52.65 -12.10
CA GLU A 547 -3.64 -53.14 -11.34
C GLU A 547 -3.67 -52.70 -9.86
N SER A 548 -4.50 -51.72 -9.51
CA SER A 548 -4.68 -51.21 -8.13
C SER A 548 -5.96 -51.67 -7.44
N SER A 549 -6.81 -52.44 -8.15
CA SER A 549 -7.99 -53.16 -7.63
C SER A 549 -7.68 -54.63 -7.48
#